data_AF-A0A7S1WGE2-F1
#
_entry.id   AF-A0A7S1WGE2-F1
#
_cell.length_a   1.000
_cell.length_b   1.000
_cell.length_c   1.000
_cell.angle_alpha   90.00
_cell.angle_beta   90.00
_cell.angle_gamma   90.00
#
_symmetry.space_group_name_H-M   'P 1'
#
loop_
_entity.id
_entity.type
_entity.pdbx_description
1 polymer ?
#
loop_
_entity_poly.entity_id
_entity_poly.type
_entity_poly.pdbx_seq_one_letter_code
_entity_poly.pdbx_strand_id
1 'polypeptide(L)'
;VLSWVNLLTNILFWWRERKQAQTQKRLKIEMNDMAALDANNDGTVTRAEFRVFFLLKEGIVKPEDLKHIDAFFDSLDKDANGSLSEEELNRAARMHRKMKYES
;
A
#
# COMPACT_ATOMS: atom_id res chain seq x y z
N VAL A 1 -51.11 9.45 -7.07
CA VAL A 1 -50.23 9.62 -8.26
C VAL A 1 -48.81 10.11 -7.90
N LEU A 2 -48.43 10.29 -6.63
CA LEU A 2 -47.12 10.84 -6.21
C LEU A 2 -46.25 9.90 -5.35
N SER A 3 -46.39 8.58 -5.48
CA SER A 3 -45.61 7.62 -4.67
C SER A 3 -44.32 7.14 -5.37
N TRP A 4 -44.42 6.80 -6.66
CA TRP A 4 -43.28 6.26 -7.42
C TRP A 4 -42.23 7.31 -7.78
N VAL A 5 -42.64 8.57 -7.99
CA VAL A 5 -41.72 9.70 -8.22
C VAL A 5 -40.87 9.95 -6.98
N ASN A 6 -41.45 9.87 -5.78
CA ASN A 6 -40.71 10.00 -4.51
C ASN A 6 -39.78 8.82 -4.24
N LEU A 7 -40.17 7.59 -4.62
CA LEU A 7 -39.29 6.42 -4.54
C LEU A 7 -38.10 6.55 -5.48
N LEU A 8 -38.32 6.97 -6.73
CA LEU A 8 -37.26 7.16 -7.72
C LEU A 8 -36.33 8.31 -7.34
N THR A 9 -36.84 9.43 -6.83
CA THR A 9 -35.98 10.52 -6.34
C THR A 9 -35.17 10.09 -5.14
N ASN A 10 -35.73 9.32 -4.19
CA ASN A 10 -34.97 8.79 -3.06
C ASN A 10 -33.90 7.78 -3.48
N ILE A 11 -34.21 6.89 -4.43
CA ILE A 11 -33.27 5.89 -4.96
C ILE A 11 -32.15 6.57 -5.75
N LEU A 12 -32.48 7.55 -6.60
CA LEU A 12 -31.50 8.34 -7.36
C LEU A 12 -30.66 9.24 -6.46
N PHE A 13 -31.23 9.78 -5.38
CA PHE A 13 -30.51 10.51 -4.34
C PHE A 13 -29.52 9.59 -3.61
N TRP A 14 -29.97 8.41 -3.15
CA TRP A 14 -29.11 7.37 -2.57
C TRP A 14 -28.00 6.93 -3.54
N TRP A 15 -28.28 6.85 -4.85
CA TRP A 15 -27.29 6.44 -5.85
C TRP A 15 -26.23 7.53 -6.12
N ARG A 16 -26.64 8.81 -6.09
CA ARG A 16 -25.76 9.98 -6.17
C ARG A 16 -24.90 10.13 -4.92
N GLU A 17 -25.45 9.80 -3.75
CA GLU A 17 -24.75 9.85 -2.46
C GLU A 17 -23.77 8.69 -2.29
N ARG A 18 -24.08 7.48 -2.78
CA ARG A 18 -23.14 6.33 -2.79
C ARG A 18 -21.89 6.57 -3.65
N LYS A 19 -22.05 7.21 -4.82
CA LYS A 19 -20.88 7.58 -5.65
C LYS A 19 -20.06 8.71 -5.01
N GLN A 20 -20.69 9.64 -4.32
CA GLN A 20 -19.99 10.72 -3.62
C GLN A 20 -19.37 10.29 -2.29
N ALA A 21 -19.94 9.32 -1.55
CA ALA A 21 -19.39 8.82 -0.29
C ALA A 21 -18.07 8.07 -0.48
N GLN A 22 -17.89 7.36 -1.59
CA GLN A 22 -16.56 6.81 -1.95
C GLN A 22 -15.59 7.88 -2.46
N THR A 23 -16.11 8.93 -3.11
CA THR A 23 -15.30 10.08 -3.58
C THR A 23 -14.93 11.05 -2.45
N GLN A 24 -15.65 11.04 -1.31
CA GLN A 24 -15.48 11.88 -0.13
C GLN A 24 -14.60 11.25 0.95
N LYS A 25 -14.28 9.94 0.85
CA LYS A 25 -13.04 9.41 1.43
C LYS A 25 -11.83 9.90 0.62
N ARG A 26 -11.83 11.18 0.22
CA ARG A 26 -10.59 11.91 -0.03
C ARG A 26 -9.85 11.81 1.28
N LEU A 27 -8.82 10.98 1.33
CA LEU A 27 -7.85 10.96 2.40
C LEU A 27 -7.54 12.44 2.67
N LYS A 28 -8.03 12.98 3.78
CA LYS A 28 -7.47 14.18 4.38
C LYS A 28 -6.10 13.74 4.84
N ILE A 29 -5.18 13.70 3.89
CA ILE A 29 -3.77 13.76 4.15
C ILE A 29 -3.59 15.19 4.56
N GLU A 30 -3.68 15.43 5.87
CA GLU A 30 -3.38 16.75 6.39
C GLU A 30 -1.92 17.06 6.06
N MET A 31 -1.53 18.33 5.96
CA MET A 31 -0.14 18.70 5.70
C MET A 31 0.84 18.06 6.70
N ASN A 32 0.36 17.74 7.91
CA ASN A 32 1.11 17.03 8.94
C ASN A 32 1.39 15.54 8.60
N ASP A 33 0.56 14.92 7.75
CA ASP A 33 0.78 13.56 7.25
C ASP A 33 1.86 13.52 6.16
N MET A 34 2.24 14.66 5.56
CA MET A 34 3.29 14.66 4.52
C MET A 34 4.65 14.24 5.08
N ALA A 35 5.00 14.64 6.31
CA ALA A 35 6.22 14.18 6.97
C ALA A 35 6.17 12.68 7.32
N ALA A 36 4.98 12.11 7.45
CA ALA A 36 4.81 10.67 7.66
C ALA A 36 4.74 9.88 6.34
N LEU A 37 4.40 10.55 5.23
CA LEU A 37 4.39 10.00 3.88
C LEU A 37 5.76 10.02 3.23
N ASP A 38 6.52 11.10 3.43
CA ASP A 38 7.88 11.28 2.96
C ASP A 38 8.84 10.49 3.86
N ALA A 39 8.80 9.17 3.74
CA ALA A 39 9.54 8.25 4.60
C ALA A 39 11.06 8.41 4.43
N ASN A 40 11.51 8.74 3.22
CA ASN A 40 12.92 8.96 2.91
C ASN A 40 13.37 10.42 3.12
N ASN A 41 12.45 11.34 3.43
CA ASN A 41 12.68 12.78 3.61
C ASN A 41 13.33 13.46 2.39
N ASP A 42 12.99 13.02 1.18
CA ASP A 42 13.50 13.62 -0.06
C ASP A 42 12.69 14.85 -0.52
N GLY A 43 11.64 15.20 0.22
CA GLY A 43 10.74 16.32 -0.07
C GLY A 43 9.68 16.00 -1.11
N THR A 44 9.62 14.76 -1.60
CA THR A 44 8.62 14.26 -2.53
C THR A 44 7.97 12.99 -1.97
N VAL A 45 6.73 12.73 -2.38
CA VAL A 45 6.04 11.49 -2.00
C VAL A 45 5.87 10.65 -3.24
N THR A 46 6.59 9.53 -3.30
CA THR A 46 6.50 8.58 -4.40
C THR A 46 5.25 7.70 -4.26
N ARG A 47 4.87 7.03 -5.36
CA ARG A 47 3.75 6.07 -5.37
C ARG A 47 3.97 4.91 -4.39
N ALA A 48 5.22 4.50 -4.19
CA ALA A 48 5.57 3.42 -3.27
C ALA A 48 5.33 3.85 -1.82
N GLU A 49 5.82 5.03 -1.45
CA GLU A 49 5.66 5.61 -0.11
C GLU A 49 4.19 5.85 0.24
N PHE A 50 3.41 6.39 -0.69
CA PHE A 50 1.96 6.53 -0.50
C PHE A 50 1.27 5.20 -0.22
N ARG A 51 1.66 4.14 -0.94
CA ARG A 51 1.10 2.80 -0.75
C ARG A 51 1.46 2.26 0.64
N VAL A 52 2.72 2.36 1.05
CA VAL A 52 3.20 1.90 2.36
C VAL A 52 2.49 2.64 3.49
N PHE A 53 2.41 3.97 3.40
CA PHE A 53 1.69 4.80 4.37
C PHE A 53 0.22 4.38 4.50
N PHE A 54 -0.47 4.17 3.37
CA PHE A 54 -1.87 3.75 3.39
C PHE A 54 -2.05 2.38 4.05
N LEU A 55 -1.17 1.43 3.73
CA LEU A 55 -1.20 0.08 4.31
C LEU A 55 -0.96 0.09 5.83
N LEU A 56 -0.04 0.95 6.32
CA LEU A 56 0.19 1.17 7.75
C LEU A 56 -1.00 1.85 8.43
N LYS A 57 -1.55 2.91 7.82
CA LYS A 57 -2.66 3.70 8.38
C LYS A 57 -3.96 2.89 8.51
N GLU A 58 -4.24 2.02 7.56
CA GLU A 58 -5.38 1.09 7.61
C GLU A 58 -5.10 -0.15 8.50
N GLY A 59 -3.88 -0.28 9.05
CA GLY A 59 -3.50 -1.39 9.93
C GLY A 59 -3.42 -2.75 9.23
N ILE A 60 -3.27 -2.75 7.91
CA ILE A 60 -3.16 -3.98 7.09
C ILE A 60 -1.81 -4.65 7.30
N VAL A 61 -0.77 -3.84 7.49
CA VAL A 61 0.59 -4.28 7.87
C VAL A 61 1.05 -3.48 9.06
N LYS A 62 1.92 -4.09 9.86
CA LYS A 62 2.57 -3.45 10.99
C LYS A 62 3.95 -2.93 10.58
N PRO A 63 4.51 -1.95 11.31
CA PRO A 63 5.88 -1.50 11.09
C PRO A 63 6.91 -2.63 11.18
N GLU A 64 6.65 -3.65 12.01
CA GLU A 64 7.52 -4.83 12.13
C GLU A 64 7.54 -5.68 10.86
N ASP A 65 6.39 -5.77 10.16
CA ASP A 65 6.30 -6.53 8.91
C ASP A 65 7.14 -5.88 7.81
N LEU A 66 7.12 -4.55 7.74
CA LEU A 66 7.97 -3.80 6.81
C LEU A 66 9.46 -4.04 7.09
N LYS A 67 9.88 -3.99 8.36
CA LYS A 67 11.27 -4.29 8.74
C LYS A 67 11.69 -5.71 8.36
N HIS A 68 10.79 -6.69 8.46
CA HIS A 68 11.09 -8.06 8.02
C HIS A 68 11.22 -8.16 6.50
N ILE A 69 10.39 -7.43 5.75
CA ILE A 69 10.47 -7.36 4.29
C ILE A 69 11.78 -6.68 3.87
N ASP A 70 12.15 -5.58 4.51
CA ASP A 70 13.39 -4.83 4.23
C ASP A 70 14.61 -5.70 4.57
N ALA A 71 14.65 -6.32 5.76
CA ALA A 71 15.73 -7.22 6.12
C ALA A 71 15.84 -8.43 5.18
N PHE A 72 14.70 -8.93 4.69
CA PHE A 72 14.70 -9.97 3.67
C PHE A 72 15.25 -9.43 2.34
N PHE A 73 14.83 -8.24 1.91
CA PHE A 73 15.37 -7.59 0.71
C PHE A 73 16.88 -7.38 0.80
N ASP A 74 17.39 -6.82 1.89
CA ASP A 74 18.82 -6.61 2.17
C ASP A 74 19.58 -7.94 2.20
N SER A 75 18.93 -9.03 2.63
CA SER A 75 19.55 -10.36 2.59
C SER A 75 19.74 -10.88 1.16
N LEU A 76 18.92 -10.41 0.22
CA LEU A 76 18.95 -10.77 -1.20
C LEU A 76 19.83 -9.83 -2.03
N ASP A 77 19.76 -8.53 -1.76
CA ASP A 77 20.57 -7.47 -2.39
C ASP A 77 22.01 -7.55 -1.87
N LYS A 78 22.88 -8.21 -2.64
CA LYS A 78 24.25 -8.49 -2.23
C LYS A 78 25.20 -7.37 -2.53
N ASP A 79 24.90 -6.56 -3.53
CA ASP A 79 25.70 -5.39 -3.88
C ASP A 79 25.21 -4.10 -3.20
N ALA A 80 24.09 -4.17 -2.47
CA ALA A 80 23.47 -3.07 -1.73
C ALA A 80 23.13 -1.89 -2.64
N ASN A 81 22.76 -2.16 -3.90
CA ASN A 81 22.41 -1.14 -4.88
C ASN A 81 20.95 -0.65 -4.73
N GLY A 82 20.16 -1.29 -3.85
CA GLY A 82 18.76 -0.96 -3.60
C GLY A 82 17.79 -1.57 -4.61
N SER A 83 18.22 -2.55 -5.40
CA SER A 83 17.46 -3.25 -6.43
C SER A 83 17.87 -4.73 -6.48
N LEU A 84 16.93 -5.61 -6.83
CA LEU A 84 17.25 -7.02 -7.00
C LEU A 84 17.46 -7.33 -8.48
N SER A 85 18.69 -7.74 -8.82
CA SER A 85 19.03 -8.27 -10.13
C SER A 85 18.42 -9.65 -10.36
N GLU A 86 18.34 -10.08 -11.62
CA GLU A 86 17.87 -11.41 -11.97
C GLU A 86 18.77 -12.49 -11.34
N GLU A 87 20.08 -12.25 -11.29
CA GLU A 87 21.07 -13.11 -10.68
C GLU A 87 20.82 -13.29 -9.17
N GLU A 88 20.52 -12.21 -8.46
CA GLU A 88 20.23 -12.22 -7.02
C GLU A 88 18.93 -12.97 -6.71
N LEU A 89 17.87 -12.71 -7.47
CA LEU A 89 16.61 -13.45 -7.35
C LEU A 89 16.78 -14.94 -7.63
N ASN A 90 17.51 -15.29 -8.69
CA ASN A 90 17.78 -16.68 -9.03
C ASN A 90 18.62 -17.38 -7.95
N ARG A 91 19.58 -16.68 -7.35
CA ARG A 91 20.36 -17.19 -6.22
C ARG A 91 19.48 -17.40 -4.99
N ALA A 92 18.60 -16.45 -4.68
CA ALA A 92 17.63 -16.55 -3.58
C ALA A 92 16.73 -17.79 -3.73
N ALA A 93 16.15 -17.98 -4.92
CA ALA A 93 15.29 -19.11 -5.21
C ALA A 93 16.02 -20.46 -5.09
N ARG A 94 17.30 -20.52 -5.50
CA ARG A 94 18.14 -21.72 -5.31
C ARG A 94 18.41 -22.00 -3.83
N MET A 95 18.73 -20.98 -3.04
CA MET A 95 18.98 -21.15 -1.59
C MET A 95 17.71 -21.60 -0.85
N HIS A 96 16.55 -21.01 -1.17
CA HIS A 96 15.28 -21.40 -0.56
C HIS A 96 14.91 -22.86 -0.88
N ARG A 97 15.12 -23.30 -2.13
CA ARG A 97 14.94 -24.72 -2.50
C ARG A 97 15.87 -25.61 -1.69
N LYS A 98 17.16 -25.28 -1.62
CA LYS A 98 18.16 -26.10 -0.91
C LYS A 98 17.81 -26.28 0.58
N MET A 99 17.40 -25.21 1.27
CA MET A 99 17.00 -25.29 2.68
C MET A 99 15.76 -26.16 2.91
N LYS A 100 14.80 -26.20 1.96
CA LYS A 100 13.59 -27.02 2.07
C LYS A 100 13.82 -28.52 1.90
N TYR A 101 14.90 -28.91 1.22
CA TYR A 101 15.20 -30.33 0.94
C TYR A 101 16.31 -30.90 1.83
N GLU A 102 17.00 -30.06 2.60
CA GLU A 102 18.07 -30.47 3.55
C GLU A 102 17.63 -30.37 5.03
N SER A 103 16.37 -30.02 5.31
CA SER A 103 15.76 -29.92 6.65
C SER A 103 14.76 -31.03 6.92
#